data_AF-A0A5C5WN97-F1
#
_entry.id   AF-A0A5C5WN97-F1
#
_cell.length_a   1.000
_cell.length_b   1.000
_cell.length_c   1.000
_cell.angle_alpha   90.00
_cell.angle_beta   90.00
_cell.angle_gamma   90.00
#
_symmetry.space_group_name_H-M   'P 1'
#
loop_
_entity.id
_entity.type
_entity.pdbx_description
1 polymer ?
#
loop_
_entity_poly.entity_id
_entity_poly.type
_entity_poly.pdbx_seq_one_letter_code
_entity_poly.pdbx_strand_id
1 'polypeptide(L)'
;MFGLSKKQPIAEHEATGEIERVYYEIKQSLRVTGVNLNFRTWAAYGEFLPLVWDVMRPNVETWAFESAADRLRSDAVRSVAELGPPAVRSHVSLGESQSFQIRAALDLYHYVNPKLLVFSSAVLLLLQGEEVGRATTQEADRLPRGVPPTMYSMEMESEQPDDEHLMELYRDIKNSLSLRSINSDYRTLALWPDYLSAAWQALKPLVQTPMHQDAANQLRETALTLARGLPYPVSLDLQAVKDAGAEIEEVVEITESFVQLLPGLILNMARLQLDWREVAELEESPFPAPSPQFEKEGVS
;
A
#
# COMPACT_ATOMS: atom_id res chain seq x y z
N MET A 1 -24.11 18.42 -8.17
CA MET A 1 -22.64 18.44 -8.02
C MET A 1 -22.32 19.11 -6.70
N PHE A 2 -22.26 18.34 -5.62
CA PHE A 2 -21.79 18.84 -4.33
C PHE A 2 -20.27 18.81 -4.34
N GLY A 3 -19.65 19.96 -4.07
CA GLY A 3 -18.20 20.10 -4.02
C GLY A 3 -17.67 19.44 -2.76
N LEU A 4 -17.10 18.25 -2.90
CA LEU A 4 -16.30 17.60 -1.87
C LEU A 4 -15.19 18.56 -1.45
N SER A 5 -15.07 18.79 -0.14
CA SER A 5 -13.98 19.58 0.41
C SER A 5 -12.65 18.91 0.07
N LYS A 6 -11.76 19.64 -0.63
CA LYS A 6 -10.45 19.14 -1.08
C LYS A 6 -9.47 19.14 0.10
N LYS A 7 -9.74 18.29 1.11
CA LYS A 7 -8.88 18.17 2.30
C LYS A 7 -7.49 17.69 1.87
N GLN A 8 -6.46 18.38 2.35
CA GLN A 8 -5.07 18.05 2.03
C GLN A 8 -4.58 16.94 2.97
N PRO A 9 -3.86 15.92 2.45
CA PRO A 9 -3.23 14.91 3.29
C PRO A 9 -2.27 15.55 4.32
N ILE A 10 -2.30 15.09 5.57
CA ILE A 10 -1.39 15.57 6.62
C ILE A 10 -0.03 14.87 6.45
N ALA A 11 1.06 15.63 6.30
CA ALA A 11 2.39 15.05 6.19
C ALA A 11 2.91 14.54 7.54
N GLU A 12 3.86 13.60 7.54
CA GLU A 12 4.42 13.05 8.79
C GLU A 12 5.03 14.11 9.71
N HIS A 13 5.65 15.14 9.16
CA HIS A 13 6.27 16.22 9.92
C HIS A 13 5.25 17.27 10.42
N GLU A 14 4.02 17.24 9.91
CA GLU A 14 2.91 18.11 10.33
C GLU A 14 2.00 17.41 11.35
N ALA A 15 2.15 16.09 11.51
CA ALA A 15 1.35 15.30 12.43
C ALA A 15 1.64 15.70 13.88
N THR A 16 0.58 15.89 14.66
CA THR A 16 0.67 16.18 16.10
C THR A 16 -0.40 15.39 16.86
N GLY A 17 -0.19 15.14 18.15
CA GLY A 17 -1.20 14.52 19.02
C GLY A 17 -1.56 13.10 18.57
N GLU A 18 -2.86 12.79 18.46
CA GLU A 18 -3.33 11.45 18.09
C GLU A 18 -2.89 11.01 16.69
N ILE A 19 -2.79 11.93 15.73
CA ILE A 19 -2.29 11.59 14.38
C ILE A 19 -0.82 11.17 14.43
N GLU A 20 0.01 11.86 15.21
CA GLU A 20 1.42 11.52 15.40
C GLU A 20 1.57 10.14 16.06
N ARG A 21 0.78 9.87 17.11
CA ARG A 21 0.71 8.54 17.76
C ARG A 21 0.39 7.46 16.74
N VAL A 22 -0.70 7.64 15.98
CA VAL A 22 -1.16 6.65 14.99
C VAL A 22 -0.13 6.45 13.89
N TYR A 23 0.52 7.51 13.42
CA TYR A 23 1.59 7.40 12.42
C TYR A 23 2.80 6.61 12.94
N TYR A 24 3.18 6.82 14.20
CA TYR A 24 4.21 6.02 14.84
C TYR A 24 3.80 4.54 14.88
N GLU A 25 2.58 4.24 15.35
CA GLU A 25 2.07 2.88 15.43
C GLU A 25 1.95 2.20 14.05
N ILE A 26 1.49 2.91 13.02
CA ILE A 26 1.43 2.42 11.64
C ILE A 26 2.81 1.94 11.18
N LYS A 27 3.86 2.74 11.40
CA LYS A 27 5.23 2.37 11.03
C LYS A 27 5.71 1.12 11.77
N GLN A 28 5.37 0.99 13.05
CA GLN A 28 5.75 -0.17 13.86
C GLN A 28 4.97 -1.44 13.46
N SER A 29 3.66 -1.35 13.27
CA SER A 29 2.77 -2.50 13.08
C SER A 29 2.72 -2.97 11.62
N LEU A 30 2.77 -2.05 10.65
CA LEU A 30 2.95 -2.41 9.24
C LEU A 30 4.40 -2.69 8.87
N ARG A 31 5.34 -2.35 9.77
CA ARG A 31 6.78 -2.56 9.63
C ARG A 31 7.36 -1.79 8.43
N VAL A 32 7.08 -0.49 8.38
CA VAL A 32 7.44 0.40 7.25
C VAL A 32 8.13 1.68 7.70
N THR A 33 9.02 2.20 6.85
CA THR A 33 9.85 3.39 7.13
C THR A 33 9.09 4.72 7.08
N GLY A 34 7.90 4.75 6.47
CA GLY A 34 7.09 5.96 6.31
C GLY A 34 5.59 5.66 6.26
N VAL A 35 4.78 6.72 6.25
CA VAL A 35 3.32 6.65 6.26
C VAL A 35 2.76 6.89 4.85
N ASN A 36 2.14 5.85 4.29
CA ASN A 36 1.57 5.87 2.95
C ASN A 36 0.43 6.89 2.80
N LEU A 37 0.17 7.29 1.55
CA LEU A 37 -0.78 8.36 1.20
C LEU A 37 -2.21 8.11 1.73
N ASN A 38 -2.68 6.86 1.80
CA ASN A 38 -4.02 6.55 2.31
C ASN A 38 -4.23 7.02 3.75
N PHE A 39 -3.28 6.72 4.64
CA PHE A 39 -3.32 7.17 6.02
C PHE A 39 -3.17 8.69 6.14
N ARG A 40 -2.29 9.29 5.33
CA ARG A 40 -2.13 10.75 5.29
C ARG A 40 -3.39 11.47 4.84
N THR A 41 -4.10 10.91 3.87
CA THR A 41 -5.38 11.42 3.41
C THR A 41 -6.46 11.27 4.49
N TRP A 42 -6.59 10.10 5.12
CA TRP A 42 -7.56 9.87 6.18
C TRP A 42 -7.33 10.73 7.43
N ALA A 43 -6.07 11.07 7.74
CA ALA A 43 -5.75 11.98 8.83
C ALA A 43 -6.36 13.38 8.66
N ALA A 44 -6.70 13.79 7.43
CA ALA A 44 -7.37 15.05 7.19
C ALA A 44 -8.88 15.03 7.57
N TYR A 45 -9.43 13.86 7.90
CA TYR A 45 -10.85 13.67 8.22
C TYR A 45 -11.10 13.58 9.73
N GLY A 46 -10.57 14.55 10.50
CA GLY A 46 -10.77 14.61 11.95
C GLY A 46 -10.20 13.36 12.65
N GLU A 47 -10.93 12.81 13.61
CA GLU A 47 -10.52 11.60 14.34
C GLU A 47 -10.79 10.30 13.57
N PHE A 48 -11.15 10.36 12.28
CA PHE A 48 -11.44 9.15 11.50
C PHE A 48 -10.25 8.16 11.49
N LEU A 49 -9.03 8.64 11.23
CA LEU A 49 -7.85 7.78 11.21
C LEU A 49 -7.59 7.13 12.59
N PRO A 50 -7.52 7.87 13.72
CA PRO A 50 -7.40 7.28 15.05
C PRO A 50 -8.47 6.22 15.35
N LEU A 51 -9.75 6.54 15.09
CA LEU A 51 -10.87 5.63 15.35
C LEU A 51 -10.73 4.32 14.57
N VAL A 52 -10.42 4.41 13.27
CA VAL A 52 -10.31 3.20 12.43
C VAL A 52 -9.04 2.41 12.76
N TRP A 53 -7.95 3.08 13.10
CA TRP A 53 -6.69 2.44 13.46
C TRP A 53 -6.83 1.64 14.75
N ASP A 54 -7.42 2.21 15.80
CA ASP A 54 -7.50 1.56 17.10
C ASP A 54 -8.33 0.27 17.05
N VAL A 55 -9.37 0.21 16.20
CA VAL A 55 -10.19 -1.00 16.01
C VAL A 55 -9.53 -2.02 15.08
N MET A 56 -8.73 -1.58 14.10
CA MET A 56 -8.06 -2.47 13.14
C MET A 56 -6.72 -3.01 13.63
N ARG A 57 -5.99 -2.26 14.48
CA ARG A 57 -4.66 -2.61 14.99
C ARG A 57 -4.56 -4.04 15.54
N PRO A 58 -5.55 -4.58 16.29
CA PRO A 58 -5.51 -5.97 16.74
C PRO A 58 -5.40 -6.99 15.61
N ASN A 59 -5.95 -6.72 14.41
CA ASN A 59 -5.77 -7.60 13.25
C ASN A 59 -4.46 -7.33 12.52
N VAL A 60 -4.08 -6.06 12.35
CA VAL A 60 -2.87 -5.65 11.63
C VAL A 60 -1.61 -6.31 12.20
N GLU A 61 -1.57 -6.50 13.51
CA GLU A 61 -0.41 -7.08 14.22
C GLU A 61 -0.39 -8.61 14.23
N THR A 62 -1.15 -9.28 13.38
CA THR A 62 -1.22 -10.75 13.32
C THR A 62 -0.50 -11.32 12.12
N TRP A 63 -0.03 -12.56 12.25
CA TRP A 63 0.43 -13.35 11.11
C TRP A 63 -0.64 -13.57 10.05
N ALA A 64 -1.91 -13.62 10.44
CA ALA A 64 -3.02 -13.74 9.49
C ALA A 64 -3.12 -12.53 8.54
N PHE A 65 -2.93 -11.31 9.07
CA PHE A 65 -2.89 -10.10 8.25
C PHE A 65 -1.66 -10.06 7.34
N GLU A 66 -0.48 -10.43 7.84
CA GLU A 66 0.74 -10.54 7.02
C GLU A 66 0.54 -11.58 5.90
N SER A 67 -0.03 -12.74 6.23
CA SER A 67 -0.28 -13.82 5.26
C SER A 67 -1.31 -13.43 4.19
N ALA A 68 -2.31 -12.62 4.56
CA ALA A 68 -3.26 -12.05 3.60
C ALA A 68 -2.55 -11.11 2.61
N ALA A 69 -1.64 -10.27 3.09
CA ALA A 69 -0.82 -9.42 2.23
C ALA A 69 0.13 -10.25 1.34
N ASP A 70 0.76 -11.28 1.89
CA ASP A 70 1.63 -12.20 1.14
C ASP A 70 0.86 -12.92 0.03
N ARG A 71 -0.37 -13.35 0.32
CA ARG A 71 -1.25 -13.97 -0.67
C ARG A 71 -1.51 -13.04 -1.86
N LEU A 72 -1.88 -11.79 -1.60
CA LEU A 72 -2.13 -10.80 -2.65
C LEU A 72 -0.86 -10.50 -3.46
N ARG A 73 0.30 -10.44 -2.82
CA ARG A 73 1.59 -10.25 -3.50
C ARG A 73 1.88 -11.40 -4.46
N SER A 74 1.78 -12.64 -3.99
CA SER A 74 1.99 -13.84 -4.80
C SER A 74 1.00 -13.91 -5.97
N ASP A 75 -0.28 -13.63 -5.73
CA ASP A 75 -1.29 -13.60 -6.79
C ASP A 75 -0.96 -12.52 -7.85
N ALA A 76 -0.53 -11.33 -7.42
CA ALA A 76 -0.14 -10.25 -8.34
C ALA A 76 1.07 -10.61 -9.20
N VAL A 77 2.10 -11.21 -8.59
CA VAL A 77 3.31 -11.68 -9.30
C VAL A 77 2.95 -12.71 -10.36
N ARG A 78 2.10 -13.69 -10.02
CA ARG A 78 1.61 -14.70 -10.98
C ARG A 78 0.84 -14.08 -12.13
N SER A 79 -0.01 -13.09 -11.87
CA SER A 79 -0.76 -12.39 -12.91
C SER A 79 0.12 -11.68 -13.93
N VAL A 80 1.30 -11.18 -13.53
CA VAL A 80 2.21 -10.46 -14.44
C VAL A 80 3.37 -11.31 -14.95
N ALA A 81 3.58 -12.52 -14.41
CA ALA A 81 4.70 -13.39 -14.76
C ALA A 81 4.72 -13.77 -16.25
N GLU A 82 3.55 -14.05 -16.85
CA GLU A 82 3.44 -14.42 -18.27
C GLU A 82 3.85 -13.29 -19.22
N LEU A 83 3.87 -12.04 -18.74
CA LEU A 83 4.29 -10.87 -19.52
C LEU A 83 5.81 -10.72 -19.60
N GLY A 84 6.58 -11.55 -18.89
CA GLY A 84 8.04 -11.46 -18.79
C GLY A 84 8.51 -10.20 -18.05
N PRO A 85 9.80 -9.85 -18.04
CA PRO A 85 10.33 -8.59 -17.50
C PRO A 85 10.02 -7.38 -18.43
N PRO A 86 9.95 -6.13 -17.92
CA PRO A 86 9.56 -4.98 -18.74
C PRO A 86 10.74 -4.40 -19.52
N ALA A 87 11.96 -4.88 -19.24
CA ALA A 87 13.22 -4.47 -19.84
C ALA A 87 13.55 -2.98 -19.65
N VAL A 88 13.01 -2.33 -18.61
CA VAL A 88 13.24 -0.90 -18.30
C VAL A 88 14.73 -0.63 -18.15
N ARG A 89 15.44 -1.51 -17.45
CA ARG A 89 16.90 -1.41 -17.25
C ARG A 89 17.71 -1.35 -18.55
N SER A 90 17.19 -1.88 -19.66
CA SER A 90 17.89 -1.83 -20.96
C SER A 90 17.77 -0.46 -21.64
N HIS A 91 16.83 0.38 -21.21
CA HIS A 91 16.53 1.69 -21.76
C HIS A 91 17.12 2.86 -20.97
N VAL A 92 17.73 2.59 -19.81
CA VAL A 92 18.33 3.61 -18.94
C VAL A 92 19.73 3.19 -18.49
N SER A 93 20.65 4.16 -18.41
CA SER A 93 21.99 3.91 -17.86
C SER A 93 21.96 4.10 -16.35
N LEU A 94 21.91 2.99 -15.61
CA LEU A 94 21.91 3.01 -14.14
C LEU A 94 23.27 2.56 -13.61
N GLY A 95 23.85 3.35 -12.73
CA GLY A 95 24.99 2.91 -11.92
C GLY A 95 24.58 1.82 -10.92
N GLU A 96 25.56 1.15 -10.33
CA GLU A 96 25.34 0.09 -9.33
C GLU A 96 24.57 0.62 -8.10
N SER A 97 24.94 1.81 -7.61
CA SER A 97 24.26 2.46 -6.47
C SER A 97 22.80 2.80 -6.79
N GLN A 98 22.52 3.35 -7.98
CA GLN A 98 21.15 3.67 -8.40
C GLN A 98 20.31 2.39 -8.54
N SER A 99 20.88 1.37 -9.18
CA SER A 99 20.25 0.05 -9.31
C SER A 99 19.89 -0.56 -7.96
N PHE A 100 20.81 -0.48 -7.00
CA PHE A 100 20.58 -0.95 -5.63
C PHE A 100 19.44 -0.19 -4.95
N GLN A 101 19.44 1.14 -5.00
CA GLN A 101 18.42 1.97 -4.37
C GLN A 101 17.04 1.83 -5.01
N ILE A 102 16.96 1.79 -6.35
CA ILE A 102 15.69 1.56 -7.07
C ILE A 102 15.10 0.21 -6.67
N ARG A 103 15.91 -0.85 -6.63
CA ARG A 103 15.44 -2.17 -6.19
C ARG A 103 14.95 -2.15 -4.74
N ALA A 104 15.65 -1.46 -3.85
CA ALA A 104 15.24 -1.35 -2.45
C ALA A 104 13.93 -0.54 -2.29
N ALA A 105 13.73 0.51 -3.09
CA ALA A 105 12.47 1.25 -3.15
C ALA A 105 11.32 0.38 -3.71
N LEU A 106 11.57 -0.41 -4.76
CA LEU A 106 10.58 -1.36 -5.28
C LEU A 106 10.21 -2.43 -4.24
N ASP A 107 11.16 -2.92 -3.44
CA ASP A 107 10.89 -3.87 -2.35
C ASP A 107 9.98 -3.28 -1.29
N LEU A 108 10.20 -2.02 -0.91
CA LEU A 108 9.35 -1.31 0.04
C LEU A 108 7.88 -1.31 -0.43
N TYR A 109 7.62 -0.97 -1.69
CA TYR A 109 6.27 -0.91 -2.24
C TYR A 109 5.65 -2.28 -2.53
N HIS A 110 6.47 -3.24 -2.98
CA HIS A 110 6.07 -4.66 -3.13
C HIS A 110 5.68 -5.30 -1.77
N TYR A 111 6.29 -4.81 -0.68
CA TYR A 111 5.93 -5.22 0.67
C TYR A 111 4.66 -4.55 1.18
N VAL A 112 4.58 -3.22 1.14
CA VAL A 112 3.53 -2.47 1.85
C VAL A 112 2.21 -2.41 1.08
N ASN A 113 2.21 -2.32 -0.25
CA ASN A 113 0.98 -2.09 -1.02
C ASN A 113 -0.07 -3.19 -0.81
N PRO A 114 0.28 -4.50 -0.79
CA PRO A 114 -0.68 -5.55 -0.46
C PRO A 114 -1.29 -5.39 0.95
N LYS A 115 -0.50 -4.94 1.94
CA LYS A 115 -1.02 -4.65 3.29
C LYS A 115 -2.00 -3.49 3.29
N LEU A 116 -1.70 -2.43 2.54
CA LEU A 116 -2.61 -1.29 2.38
C LEU A 116 -3.92 -1.74 1.74
N LEU A 117 -3.87 -2.64 0.76
CA LEU A 117 -5.07 -3.15 0.10
C LEU A 117 -5.95 -3.95 1.08
N VAL A 118 -5.38 -4.88 1.85
CA VAL A 118 -6.15 -5.59 2.90
C VAL A 118 -6.73 -4.61 3.91
N PHE A 119 -5.94 -3.65 4.40
CA PHE A 119 -6.38 -2.66 5.37
C PHE A 119 -7.52 -1.79 4.82
N SER A 120 -7.34 -1.19 3.64
CA SER A 120 -8.35 -0.33 3.01
C SER A 120 -9.61 -1.10 2.63
N SER A 121 -9.49 -2.36 2.21
CA SER A 121 -10.65 -3.25 1.99
C SER A 121 -11.43 -3.49 3.29
N ALA A 122 -10.74 -3.75 4.40
CA ALA A 122 -11.40 -3.89 5.71
C ALA A 122 -12.10 -2.59 6.14
N VAL A 123 -11.44 -1.44 6.00
CA VAL A 123 -12.04 -0.14 6.31
C VAL A 123 -13.27 0.14 5.45
N LEU A 124 -13.23 -0.19 4.16
CA LEU A 124 -14.37 -0.02 3.27
C LEU A 124 -15.58 -0.83 3.74
N LEU A 125 -15.36 -2.10 4.08
CA LEU A 125 -16.41 -2.98 4.62
C LEU A 125 -17.02 -2.40 5.90
N LEU A 126 -16.19 -1.94 6.84
CA LEU A 126 -16.66 -1.31 8.08
C LEU A 126 -17.52 -0.07 7.82
N LEU A 127 -17.10 0.80 6.89
CA LEU A 127 -17.84 2.01 6.52
C LEU A 127 -19.18 1.69 5.84
N GLN A 128 -19.26 0.56 5.13
CA GLN A 128 -20.48 0.06 4.51
C GLN A 128 -21.38 -0.73 5.48
N GLY A 129 -20.97 -0.84 6.75
CA GLY A 129 -21.70 -1.58 7.78
C GLY A 129 -21.60 -3.10 7.63
N GLU A 130 -20.64 -3.59 6.86
CA GLU A 130 -20.34 -5.02 6.72
C GLU A 130 -19.43 -5.53 7.85
N GLU A 131 -19.51 -6.83 8.12
CA GLU A 131 -18.66 -7.49 9.11
C GLU A 131 -17.23 -7.65 8.60
N VAL A 132 -16.26 -7.30 9.46
CA VAL A 132 -14.83 -7.56 9.26
C VAL A 132 -14.33 -8.50 10.34
N GLY A 133 -13.52 -9.45 9.90
CA GLY A 133 -12.98 -10.50 10.74
C GLY A 133 -14.02 -11.49 11.25
N ARG A 134 -13.55 -12.53 11.93
CA ARG A 134 -14.38 -13.62 12.48
C ARG A 134 -13.94 -13.93 13.88
N ALA A 135 -14.88 -14.25 14.76
CA ALA A 135 -14.53 -14.69 16.10
C ALA A 135 -13.80 -16.04 16.00
N THR A 136 -12.52 -16.04 16.36
CA THR A 136 -11.72 -17.26 16.49
C THR A 136 -11.63 -17.64 17.96
N THR A 137 -11.63 -18.93 18.27
CA THR A 137 -11.47 -19.43 19.64
C THR A 137 -10.00 -19.51 20.06
N GLN A 138 -9.08 -19.42 19.11
CA GLN A 138 -7.64 -19.46 19.31
C GLN A 138 -7.06 -18.06 19.17
N GLU A 139 -6.21 -17.66 20.11
CA GLU A 139 -5.47 -16.40 19.99
C GLU A 139 -4.55 -16.44 18.78
N ALA A 140 -4.64 -15.42 17.91
CA ALA A 140 -3.81 -15.35 16.72
C ALA A 140 -2.37 -14.98 17.08
N ASP A 141 -1.41 -15.65 16.45
CA ASP A 141 0.01 -15.33 16.62
C ASP A 141 0.30 -13.90 16.17
N ARG A 142 1.08 -13.19 16.98
CA ARG A 142 1.46 -11.79 16.75
C ARG A 142 2.71 -11.69 15.88
N LEU A 143 2.74 -10.69 15.02
CA LEU A 143 3.93 -10.31 14.25
C LEU A 143 4.83 -9.42 15.13
N PRO A 144 6.17 -9.57 15.07
CA PRO A 144 7.06 -8.62 15.72
C PRO A 144 6.87 -7.21 15.14
N ARG A 145 6.80 -6.21 16.04
CA ARG A 145 6.78 -4.81 15.66
C ARG A 145 8.16 -4.33 15.23
N GLY A 146 8.19 -3.28 14.42
CA GLY A 146 9.41 -2.58 14.04
C GLY A 146 9.77 -2.77 12.57
N VAL A 147 10.50 -1.76 12.08
CA VAL A 147 10.90 -1.65 10.68
C VAL A 147 12.04 -2.64 10.39
N PRO A 148 12.00 -3.39 9.27
CA PRO A 148 13.10 -4.24 8.87
C PRO A 148 14.39 -3.41 8.67
N PRO A 149 15.55 -3.83 9.22
CA PRO A 149 16.77 -3.01 9.20
C PRO A 149 17.27 -2.61 7.81
N THR A 150 16.96 -3.42 6.79
CA THR A 150 17.39 -3.22 5.39
C THR A 150 16.35 -2.50 4.54
N MET A 151 15.22 -2.09 5.13
CA MET A 151 14.15 -1.43 4.39
C MET A 151 14.56 -0.04 3.93
N TYR A 152 14.27 0.28 2.67
CA TYR A 152 14.50 1.59 2.09
C TYR A 152 13.74 2.68 2.86
N SER A 153 14.40 3.81 3.10
CA SER A 153 13.76 5.00 3.69
C SER A 153 12.68 5.51 2.74
N MET A 154 11.44 5.70 3.20
CA MET A 154 10.35 6.16 2.33
C MET A 154 10.55 7.63 1.95
N GLU A 155 11.42 7.86 0.97
CA GLU A 155 11.76 9.17 0.42
C GLU A 155 11.00 9.38 -0.88
N MET A 156 10.43 10.57 -1.05
CA MET A 156 9.57 10.91 -2.17
C MET A 156 9.95 12.29 -2.69
N GLU A 157 9.98 12.44 -4.02
CA GLU A 157 9.99 13.76 -4.64
C GLU A 157 8.70 14.52 -4.29
N SER A 158 8.72 15.85 -4.33
CA SER A 158 7.56 16.73 -4.20
C SER A 158 6.45 16.33 -5.18
N GLU A 159 5.18 16.49 -4.79
CA GLU A 159 4.05 16.34 -5.73
C GLU A 159 4.00 17.50 -6.75
N GLN A 160 4.69 18.61 -6.42
CA GLN A 160 4.90 19.73 -7.31
C GLN A 160 6.42 19.92 -7.49
N PRO A 161 7.09 19.09 -8.29
CA PRO A 161 8.51 19.26 -8.56
C PRO A 161 8.76 20.52 -9.39
N ASP A 162 9.92 21.15 -9.22
CA ASP A 162 10.34 22.29 -10.03
C ASP A 162 10.73 21.88 -11.47
N ASP A 163 11.03 20.59 -11.69
CA ASP A 163 11.34 20.02 -13.00
C ASP A 163 10.07 19.89 -13.88
N GLU A 164 10.04 20.63 -14.98
CA GLU A 164 8.90 20.66 -15.91
C GLU A 164 8.63 19.30 -16.57
N HIS A 165 9.67 18.54 -16.92
CA HIS A 165 9.52 17.24 -17.56
C HIS A 165 8.92 16.21 -16.59
N LEU A 166 9.37 16.23 -15.34
CA LEU A 166 8.81 15.39 -14.30
C LEU A 166 7.37 15.78 -13.97
N MET A 167 7.05 17.09 -13.95
CA MET A 167 5.69 17.58 -13.78
C MET A 167 4.76 17.10 -14.91
N GLU A 168 5.23 17.08 -16.16
CA GLU A 168 4.49 16.53 -17.30
C GLU A 168 4.27 15.02 -17.17
N LEU A 169 5.31 14.29 -16.76
CA LEU A 169 5.24 12.85 -16.50
C LEU A 169 4.22 12.53 -15.41
N TYR A 170 4.21 13.28 -14.31
CA TYR A 170 3.18 13.16 -13.27
C TYR A 170 1.79 13.42 -13.80
N ARG A 171 1.63 14.42 -14.68
CA ARG A 171 0.34 14.72 -15.30
C ARG A 171 -0.14 13.55 -16.17
N ASP A 172 0.77 12.93 -16.92
CA ASP A 172 0.46 11.78 -17.76
C ASP A 172 0.08 10.53 -16.96
N ILE A 173 0.83 10.22 -15.88
CA ILE A 173 0.51 9.12 -14.95
C ILE A 173 -0.87 9.35 -14.32
N LYS A 174 -1.11 10.56 -13.79
CA LYS A 174 -2.41 10.88 -13.17
C LYS A 174 -3.56 10.76 -14.15
N ASN A 175 -3.41 11.25 -15.38
CA ASN A 175 -4.47 11.15 -16.39
C ASN A 175 -4.74 9.69 -16.79
N SER A 176 -3.68 8.90 -17.00
CA SER A 176 -3.80 7.52 -17.46
C SER A 176 -4.39 6.59 -16.41
N LEU A 177 -4.09 6.85 -15.13
CA LEU A 177 -4.58 6.08 -13.98
C LEU A 177 -5.80 6.74 -13.29
N SER A 178 -6.32 7.84 -13.83
CA SER A 178 -7.43 8.62 -13.27
C SER A 178 -7.22 9.06 -11.80
N LEU A 179 -5.99 9.43 -11.46
CA LEU A 179 -5.59 9.77 -10.09
C LEU A 179 -5.86 11.24 -9.77
N ARG A 180 -6.33 11.50 -8.55
CA ARG A 180 -6.44 12.86 -8.00
C ARG A 180 -5.09 13.44 -7.57
N SER A 181 -4.20 12.58 -7.08
CA SER A 181 -2.84 12.90 -6.64
C SER A 181 -1.87 11.80 -7.06
N ILE A 182 -0.60 12.14 -7.21
CA ILE A 182 0.42 11.15 -7.60
C ILE A 182 0.81 10.28 -6.39
N ASN A 183 0.85 8.96 -6.59
CA ASN A 183 1.10 8.00 -5.50
C ASN A 183 2.55 8.03 -5.01
N SER A 184 2.75 7.61 -3.76
CA SER A 184 4.07 7.55 -3.12
C SER A 184 5.08 6.71 -3.91
N ASP A 185 4.64 5.64 -4.56
CA ASP A 185 5.43 4.77 -5.42
C ASP A 185 6.12 5.55 -6.54
N TYR A 186 5.32 6.25 -7.35
CA TYR A 186 5.81 7.04 -8.48
C TYR A 186 6.61 8.26 -8.01
N ARG A 187 6.25 8.85 -6.86
CA ARG A 187 7.06 9.94 -6.26
C ARG A 187 8.42 9.46 -5.76
N THR A 188 8.52 8.22 -5.29
CA THR A 188 9.81 7.63 -4.91
C THR A 188 10.64 7.30 -6.13
N LEU A 189 10.03 6.67 -7.15
CA LEU A 189 10.72 6.39 -8.41
C LEU A 189 11.16 7.67 -9.13
N ALA A 190 10.48 8.80 -8.90
CA ALA A 190 10.84 10.11 -9.44
C ALA A 190 12.18 10.66 -8.93
N LEU A 191 12.73 10.11 -7.84
CA LEU A 191 14.12 10.39 -7.43
C LEU A 191 15.13 9.93 -8.51
N TRP A 192 14.70 9.05 -9.42
CA TRP A 192 15.40 8.64 -10.64
C TRP A 192 14.50 8.90 -11.86
N PRO A 193 14.39 10.16 -12.33
CA PRO A 193 13.37 10.56 -13.32
C PRO A 193 13.48 9.79 -14.64
N ASP A 194 14.71 9.50 -15.10
CA ASP A 194 14.94 8.69 -16.30
C ASP A 194 14.38 7.26 -16.14
N TYR A 195 14.57 6.66 -14.96
CA TYR A 195 14.01 5.34 -14.64
C TYR A 195 12.48 5.39 -14.59
N LEU A 196 11.89 6.39 -13.92
CA LEU A 196 10.44 6.54 -13.86
C LEU A 196 9.84 6.73 -15.26
N SER A 197 10.47 7.55 -16.12
CA SER A 197 10.05 7.75 -17.51
C SER A 197 10.03 6.43 -18.28
N ALA A 198 11.12 5.67 -18.26
CA ALA A 198 11.21 4.38 -18.94
C ALA A 198 10.25 3.33 -18.35
N ALA A 199 10.12 3.28 -17.02
CA ALA A 199 9.17 2.41 -16.32
C ALA A 199 7.73 2.73 -16.73
N TRP A 200 7.37 4.01 -16.79
CA TRP A 200 6.04 4.44 -17.18
C TRP A 200 5.75 4.15 -18.64
N GLN A 201 6.72 4.33 -19.55
CA GLN A 201 6.57 3.94 -20.96
C GLN A 201 6.25 2.44 -21.11
N ALA A 202 6.85 1.58 -20.28
CA ALA A 202 6.57 0.15 -20.29
C ALA A 202 5.20 -0.20 -19.66
N LEU A 203 4.79 0.50 -18.59
CA LEU A 203 3.55 0.21 -17.86
C LEU A 203 2.30 0.81 -18.53
N LYS A 204 2.40 1.99 -19.15
CA LYS A 204 1.26 2.76 -19.65
C LYS A 204 0.38 1.97 -20.66
N PRO A 205 0.94 1.23 -21.64
CA PRO A 205 0.11 0.42 -22.53
C PRO A 205 -0.61 -0.71 -21.80
N LEU A 206 0.03 -1.28 -20.77
CA LEU A 206 -0.49 -2.42 -20.01
C LEU A 206 -1.69 -2.04 -19.13
N VAL A 207 -1.60 -0.93 -18.40
CA VAL A 207 -2.66 -0.48 -17.45
C VAL A 207 -3.98 -0.15 -18.14
N GLN A 208 -3.96 0.02 -19.46
CA GLN A 208 -5.15 0.26 -20.28
C GLN A 208 -5.78 -1.02 -20.85
N THR A 209 -5.16 -2.18 -20.63
CA THR A 209 -5.66 -3.46 -21.18
C THR A 209 -6.75 -4.07 -20.31
N PRO A 210 -7.72 -4.79 -20.91
CA PRO A 210 -8.71 -5.55 -20.14
C PRO A 210 -8.08 -6.58 -19.21
N MET A 211 -7.02 -7.27 -19.66
CA MET A 211 -6.31 -8.26 -18.85
C MET A 211 -5.74 -7.67 -17.55
N HIS A 212 -5.15 -6.47 -17.61
CA HIS A 212 -4.65 -5.79 -16.40
C HIS A 212 -5.80 -5.38 -15.48
N GLN A 213 -6.89 -4.86 -16.04
CA GLN A 213 -8.09 -4.48 -15.28
C GLN A 213 -8.75 -5.68 -14.59
N ASP A 214 -8.82 -6.82 -15.29
CA ASP A 214 -9.37 -8.07 -14.75
C ASP A 214 -8.50 -8.62 -13.61
N ALA A 215 -7.17 -8.60 -13.76
CA ALA A 215 -6.24 -8.98 -12.70
C ALA A 215 -6.36 -8.04 -11.48
N ALA A 216 -6.48 -6.73 -11.70
CA ALA A 216 -6.69 -5.75 -10.64
C ALA A 216 -8.01 -5.97 -9.91
N ASN A 217 -9.10 -6.26 -10.65
CA ASN A 217 -10.39 -6.62 -10.07
C ASN A 217 -10.29 -7.89 -9.23
N GLN A 218 -9.62 -8.93 -9.73
CA GLN A 218 -9.45 -10.18 -9.00
C GLN A 218 -8.67 -9.99 -7.68
N LEU A 219 -7.61 -9.18 -7.69
CA LEU A 219 -6.87 -8.83 -6.47
C LEU A 219 -7.76 -8.08 -5.48
N ARG A 220 -8.60 -7.15 -5.95
CA ARG A 220 -9.56 -6.43 -5.10
C ARG A 220 -10.56 -7.37 -4.44
N GLU A 221 -11.18 -8.27 -5.20
CA GLU A 221 -12.14 -9.24 -4.65
C GLU A 221 -11.48 -10.21 -3.66
N THR A 222 -10.25 -10.60 -3.95
CA THR A 222 -9.43 -11.41 -3.03
C THR A 222 -9.16 -10.65 -1.73
N ALA A 223 -8.81 -9.37 -1.79
CA ALA A 223 -8.56 -8.54 -0.62
C ALA A 223 -9.81 -8.35 0.25
N LEU A 224 -10.98 -8.12 -0.36
CA LEU A 224 -12.26 -8.05 0.36
C LEU A 224 -12.58 -9.39 1.06
N THR A 225 -12.29 -10.51 0.41
CA THR A 225 -12.47 -11.84 1.00
C THR A 225 -11.53 -12.06 2.18
N LEU A 226 -10.26 -11.71 2.03
CA LEU A 226 -9.25 -11.82 3.09
C LEU A 226 -9.55 -10.91 4.28
N ALA A 227 -10.02 -9.68 4.04
CA ALA A 227 -10.44 -8.75 5.08
C ALA A 227 -11.59 -9.31 5.94
N ARG A 228 -12.60 -9.93 5.33
CA ARG A 228 -13.68 -10.65 6.05
C ARG A 228 -13.17 -11.88 6.83
N GLY A 229 -12.00 -12.41 6.48
CA GLY A 229 -11.39 -13.58 7.09
C GLY A 229 -10.43 -13.29 8.23
N LEU A 230 -10.21 -12.02 8.60
CA LEU A 230 -9.28 -11.62 9.66
C LEU A 230 -9.67 -12.23 11.03
N PRO A 231 -8.70 -12.48 11.94
CA PRO A 231 -8.92 -13.31 13.13
C PRO A 231 -9.71 -12.66 14.26
N TYR A 232 -9.84 -11.33 14.27
CA TYR A 232 -10.58 -10.59 15.28
C TYR A 232 -11.75 -9.84 14.64
N PRO A 233 -12.99 -10.01 15.14
CA PRO A 233 -14.12 -9.19 14.73
C PRO A 233 -13.84 -7.71 14.98
N VAL A 234 -14.15 -6.88 13.99
CA VAL A 234 -14.02 -5.42 14.08
C VAL A 234 -15.37 -4.79 13.82
N SER A 235 -15.71 -3.80 14.62
CA SER A 235 -16.83 -2.90 14.37
C SER A 235 -16.34 -1.46 14.47
N LEU A 236 -16.93 -0.59 13.65
CA LEU A 236 -16.67 0.85 13.67
C LEU A 236 -17.95 1.58 14.06
N ASP A 237 -17.89 2.40 15.10
CA ASP A 237 -19.00 3.26 15.48
C ASP A 237 -19.09 4.44 14.50
N LEU A 238 -19.98 4.34 13.51
CA LEU A 238 -20.18 5.40 12.52
C LEU A 238 -20.73 6.69 13.13
N GLN A 239 -21.38 6.64 14.30
CA GLN A 239 -21.81 7.84 15.00
C GLN A 239 -20.59 8.55 15.60
N ALA A 240 -19.67 7.83 16.22
CA ALA A 240 -18.41 8.40 16.70
C ALA A 240 -17.58 9.03 15.56
N VAL A 241 -17.58 8.41 14.36
CA VAL A 241 -16.92 8.98 13.17
C VAL A 241 -17.58 10.29 12.73
N LYS A 242 -18.91 10.38 12.75
CA LYS A 242 -19.65 11.62 12.47
C LYS A 242 -19.39 12.69 13.52
N ASP A 243 -19.44 12.33 14.80
CA ASP A 243 -19.21 13.22 15.93
C ASP A 243 -17.78 13.77 15.93
N ALA A 244 -16.83 13.02 15.36
CA ALA A 244 -15.45 13.44 15.10
C ALA A 244 -15.29 14.42 13.91
N GLY A 245 -16.38 14.81 13.24
CA GLY A 245 -16.37 15.79 12.16
C GLY A 245 -15.98 15.23 10.79
N ALA A 246 -16.08 13.91 10.61
CA ALA A 246 -15.92 13.27 9.31
C ALA A 246 -17.29 13.04 8.65
N GLU A 247 -17.42 13.47 7.40
CA GLU A 247 -18.57 13.15 6.55
C GLU A 247 -18.41 11.71 6.02
N ILE A 248 -19.33 10.82 6.39
CA ILE A 248 -19.21 9.38 6.10
C ILE A 248 -19.14 9.12 4.59
N GLU A 249 -19.97 9.80 3.82
CA GLU A 249 -20.00 9.67 2.36
C GLU A 249 -18.65 10.06 1.74
N GLU A 250 -18.03 11.15 2.20
CA GLU A 250 -16.70 11.56 1.71
C GLU A 250 -15.62 10.52 2.06
N VAL A 251 -15.69 9.97 3.28
CA VAL A 251 -14.74 8.96 3.77
C VAL A 251 -14.91 7.62 3.04
N VAL A 252 -16.14 7.23 2.70
CA VAL A 252 -16.44 6.08 1.84
C VAL A 252 -15.83 6.30 0.46
N GLU A 253 -16.14 7.42 -0.20
CA GLU A 253 -15.65 7.70 -1.56
C GLU A 253 -14.12 7.70 -1.64
N ILE A 254 -13.44 8.32 -0.68
CA ILE A 254 -11.97 8.35 -0.68
C ILE A 254 -11.38 6.96 -0.39
N THR A 255 -12.01 6.19 0.50
CA THR A 255 -11.59 4.81 0.80
C THR A 255 -11.78 3.89 -0.42
N GLU A 256 -12.93 3.98 -1.08
CA GLU A 256 -13.20 3.26 -2.34
C GLU A 256 -12.16 3.59 -3.41
N SER A 257 -11.77 4.86 -3.52
CA SER A 257 -10.73 5.26 -4.49
C SER A 257 -9.39 4.57 -4.22
N PHE A 258 -9.00 4.37 -2.95
CA PHE A 258 -7.79 3.61 -2.62
C PHE A 258 -7.95 2.12 -2.91
N VAL A 259 -9.10 1.52 -2.59
CA VAL A 259 -9.39 0.10 -2.88
C VAL A 259 -9.43 -0.17 -4.39
N GLN A 260 -9.84 0.80 -5.21
CA GLN A 260 -9.80 0.70 -6.67
C GLN A 260 -8.38 0.88 -7.24
N LEU A 261 -7.59 1.76 -6.62
CA LEU A 261 -6.25 2.13 -7.07
C LEU A 261 -5.18 1.08 -6.75
N LEU A 262 -5.14 0.61 -5.49
CA LEU A 262 -4.07 -0.22 -4.95
C LEU A 262 -3.80 -1.51 -5.75
N PRO A 263 -4.82 -2.26 -6.23
CA PRO A 263 -4.57 -3.48 -7.01
C PRO A 263 -3.73 -3.23 -8.27
N GLY A 264 -4.02 -2.16 -9.01
CA GLY A 264 -3.25 -1.76 -10.18
C GLY A 264 -1.81 -1.36 -9.81
N LEU A 265 -1.61 -0.65 -8.70
CA LEU A 265 -0.26 -0.33 -8.20
C LEU A 265 0.54 -1.58 -7.81
N ILE A 266 -0.09 -2.56 -7.14
CA ILE A 266 0.55 -3.82 -6.77
C ILE A 266 1.03 -4.56 -8.03
N LEU A 267 0.17 -4.69 -9.05
CA LEU A 267 0.54 -5.29 -10.34
C LEU A 267 1.67 -4.53 -11.02
N ASN A 268 1.63 -3.20 -11.01
CA ASN A 268 2.66 -2.37 -11.61
C ASN A 268 4.02 -2.54 -10.91
N MET A 269 4.05 -2.56 -9.57
CA MET A 269 5.29 -2.76 -8.82
C MET A 269 5.84 -4.18 -9.01
N ALA A 270 4.97 -5.20 -9.01
CA ALA A 270 5.36 -6.58 -9.33
C ALA A 270 5.93 -6.70 -10.74
N ARG A 271 5.31 -6.02 -11.73
CA ARG A 271 5.78 -6.00 -13.12
C ARG A 271 7.16 -5.37 -13.24
N LEU A 272 7.44 -4.28 -12.51
CA LEU A 272 8.75 -3.62 -12.49
C LEU A 272 9.81 -4.46 -11.76
N GLN A 273 9.43 -5.17 -10.70
CA GLN A 273 10.30 -6.07 -9.95
C GLN A 273 10.87 -7.22 -10.81
N LEU A 274 10.13 -7.67 -11.84
CA LEU A 274 10.59 -8.72 -12.77
C LEU A 274 11.86 -8.34 -13.55
N ASP A 275 12.22 -7.06 -13.65
CA ASP A 275 13.53 -6.63 -14.22
C ASP A 275 14.73 -6.99 -13.34
N TRP A 276 14.49 -7.42 -12.10
CA TRP A 276 15.50 -7.53 -11.04
C TRP A 276 15.58 -8.92 -10.42
N ARG A 277 14.50 -9.71 -10.44
CA ARG A 277 14.38 -10.99 -9.74
C ARG A 277 13.50 -11.96 -10.49
N GLU A 278 13.69 -13.24 -10.21
CA GLU A 278 12.85 -14.31 -10.73
C GLU A 278 11.49 -14.33 -10.05
N VAL A 279 10.48 -14.88 -10.74
CA VAL A 279 9.09 -14.99 -10.25
C VAL A 279 9.03 -15.63 -8.86
N ALA A 280 9.76 -16.72 -8.65
CA ALA A 280 9.77 -17.44 -7.37
C ALA A 280 10.28 -16.59 -6.20
N GLU A 281 11.25 -15.68 -6.44
CA GLU A 281 11.74 -14.77 -5.40
C GLU A 281 10.75 -13.65 -5.08
N LEU A 282 9.92 -13.25 -6.06
CA LEU A 282 8.95 -12.16 -5.91
C LEU A 282 7.64 -12.59 -5.26
N GLU A 283 7.28 -13.87 -5.35
CA GLU A 283 6.14 -14.41 -4.60
C GLU A 283 6.39 -14.38 -3.09
N GLU A 284 7.64 -14.47 -2.66
CA GLU A 284 8.05 -14.36 -1.27
C GLU A 284 8.06 -12.90 -0.79
N SER A 285 7.89 -12.71 0.51
CA SER A 285 8.01 -11.38 1.12
C SER A 285 9.47 -10.89 1.04
N PRO A 286 9.76 -9.67 0.55
CA PRO A 286 11.12 -9.13 0.58
C PRO A 286 11.60 -8.82 2.01
N PHE A 287 10.69 -8.78 2.99
CA PHE A 287 11.00 -8.56 4.40
C PHE A 287 10.26 -9.59 5.28
N PRO A 288 10.63 -10.88 5.20
CA PRO A 288 9.96 -11.92 5.97
C PRO A 288 10.10 -11.63 7.46
N ALA A 289 9.00 -11.73 8.20
CA ALA A 289 9.06 -11.67 9.65
C ALA A 289 9.70 -12.97 10.19
N PRO A 290 10.48 -12.92 11.29
CA PRO A 290 10.95 -14.14 11.94
C PRO A 290 9.76 -14.92 12.51
N SER A 291 9.61 -16.19 12.11
CA SER A 291 8.50 -17.05 12.56
C SER A 291 8.59 -17.34 14.08
N PRO A 292 7.46 -17.42 14.80
CA PRO A 292 7.42 -17.74 16.24
C PRO A 292 8.10 -19.06 16.60
N GLN A 293 8.26 -19.99 15.64
CA GLN A 293 8.88 -21.29 15.87
C GLN A 293 10.39 -21.21 16.12
N PHE A 294 11.08 -20.21 15.54
CA PHE A 294 12.53 -20.05 15.70
C PHE A 294 12.95 -19.60 17.11
N GLU A 295 12.06 -18.94 17.87
CA GLU A 295 12.35 -18.57 19.26
C GLU A 295 12.23 -19.75 20.24
N LYS A 296 11.45 -20.78 19.90
CA LYS A 296 11.28 -21.97 20.76
C LYS A 296 12.44 -22.96 20.66
N GLU A 297 13.17 -22.99 19.55
CA GLU A 297 14.31 -23.90 19.34
C GLU A 297 15.67 -23.30 19.76
N GLY A 298 15.73 -22.00 20.07
CA GLY A 298 16.94 -21.29 20.49
C GLY A 298 17.27 -21.34 21.99
N VAL A 299 16.48 -22.08 22.78
CA VAL A 299 16.73 -22.32 24.21
C VAL A 299 16.84 -23.83 24.44
N SER A 300 18.02 -24.39 24.16
CA SER A 300 18.47 -25.69 24.66
C SER A 300 19.98 -25.71 24.81
#